data_AF-A0A2Z5K327-F1
#
_entry.id   AF-A0A2Z5K327-F1
#
_cell.length_a   1.000
_cell.length_b   1.000
_cell.length_c   1.000
_cell.angle_alpha   90.00
_cell.angle_beta   90.00
_cell.angle_gamma   90.00
#
_symmetry.space_group_name_H-M   'P 1'
#
loop_
_entity.id
_entity.type
_entity.pdbx_description
1 polymer ?
#
loop_
_entity_poly.entity_id
_entity_poly.type
_entity_poly.pdbx_seq_one_letter_code
_entity_poly.pdbx_strand_id
1 'polypeptide(L)'
;MSAHQYDHGHTVAGWVGFGIASVGAGVAGLGVVTVSGLLIAGGIAIGVVSLLVTWALHLAGWGKGPGLRPRDEWGWRVRDSAAPGGHEECLGCRLAGRGRRGPGRSADLAMPAQRDGEQETAAAVGADSAR
;
A
#
# COMPACT_ATOMS: atom_id res chain seq x y z
N MET A 1 9.34 -17.00 -13.56
CA MET A 1 8.18 -16.66 -12.72
C MET A 1 8.73 -15.91 -11.51
N SER A 2 8.35 -14.65 -11.34
CA SER A 2 8.99 -13.69 -10.44
C SER A 2 8.96 -14.16 -8.97
N ALA A 3 10.12 -14.13 -8.31
CA ALA A 3 10.34 -14.59 -6.94
C ALA A 3 9.66 -13.73 -5.85
N HIS A 4 8.99 -12.64 -6.22
CA HIS A 4 8.15 -11.84 -5.33
C HIS A 4 6.68 -12.10 -5.63
N GLN A 5 5.99 -12.70 -4.65
CA GLN A 5 4.52 -12.88 -4.69
C GLN A 5 3.77 -11.57 -4.38
N TYR A 6 4.48 -10.46 -4.17
CA TYR A 6 3.89 -9.18 -3.80
C TYR A 6 3.18 -8.52 -4.97
N ASP A 7 2.06 -7.85 -4.68
CA ASP A 7 1.38 -7.04 -5.68
C ASP A 7 2.19 -5.76 -5.97
N HIS A 8 2.79 -5.69 -7.16
CA HIS A 8 3.72 -4.65 -7.58
C HIS A 8 3.06 -3.37 -8.12
N GLY A 9 1.74 -3.20 -7.99
CA GLY A 9 1.06 -1.98 -8.44
C GLY A 9 -0.22 -2.20 -9.22
N HIS A 10 -0.74 -3.43 -9.25
CA HIS A 10 -2.06 -3.71 -9.80
C HIS A 10 -3.11 -3.22 -8.81
N THR A 11 -3.50 -1.96 -8.92
CA THR A 11 -4.56 -1.35 -8.11
C THR A 11 -5.63 -0.80 -9.01
N VAL A 12 -6.87 -0.72 -8.54
CA VAL A 12 -7.93 -0.03 -9.29
C VAL A 12 -7.53 1.42 -9.56
N ALA A 13 -6.98 2.12 -8.55
CA ALA A 13 -6.45 3.47 -8.72
C ALA A 13 -5.38 3.54 -9.83
N GLY A 14 -4.41 2.62 -9.81
CA GLY A 14 -3.32 2.58 -10.80
C GLY A 14 -3.81 2.30 -12.22
N TRP A 15 -4.70 1.31 -12.41
CA TRP A 15 -5.22 0.96 -13.73
C TRP A 15 -6.10 2.06 -14.32
N VAL A 16 -6.95 2.69 -13.52
CA VAL A 16 -7.78 3.82 -13.97
C VAL A 16 -6.89 5.01 -14.34
N GLY A 17 -5.93 5.36 -13.48
CA GLY A 17 -4.97 6.42 -13.77
C GLY A 17 -4.18 6.17 -15.06
N PHE A 18 -3.67 4.95 -15.23
CA PHE A 18 -2.94 4.54 -16.42
C PHE A 18 -3.77 4.68 -17.70
N GLY A 19 -5.03 4.26 -17.68
CA GLY A 19 -5.93 4.40 -18.82
C GLY A 19 -6.14 5.86 -19.22
N ILE A 20 -6.44 6.74 -18.24
CA ILE A 20 -6.65 8.17 -18.50
C ILE A 20 -5.35 8.83 -18.99
N ALA A 21 -4.21 8.51 -18.36
CA ALA A 21 -2.92 9.08 -18.72
C ALA A 21 -2.49 8.69 -20.14
N SER A 22 -2.79 7.45 -20.56
CA SER A 22 -2.51 6.97 -21.92
C SER A 22 -3.32 7.74 -22.98
N VAL A 23 -4.59 8.03 -22.70
CA VAL A 23 -5.41 8.91 -23.56
C VAL A 23 -4.81 10.32 -23.63
N GLY A 24 -4.45 10.91 -22.49
CA GLY A 24 -3.82 12.23 -22.44
C GLY A 24 -2.51 12.30 -23.21
N ALA A 25 -1.65 11.28 -23.07
CA ALA A 25 -0.40 11.16 -23.81
C ALA A 25 -0.64 11.03 -25.33
N GLY A 26 -1.65 10.25 -25.74
CA GLY A 26 -2.05 10.14 -27.14
C GLY A 26 -2.51 11.48 -27.73
N VAL A 27 -3.35 12.22 -27.00
CA VAL A 27 -3.84 13.55 -27.40
C VAL A 27 -2.68 14.56 -27.49
N ALA A 28 -1.76 14.57 -26.51
CA ALA A 28 -0.58 15.42 -26.55
C ALA A 28 0.34 15.07 -27.72
N GLY A 29 0.59 13.78 -27.97
CA GLY A 29 1.38 13.30 -29.10
C GLY A 29 0.80 13.70 -30.45
N LEU A 30 -0.53 13.61 -30.61
CA LEU A 30 -1.21 14.12 -31.80
C LEU A 30 -1.01 15.63 -31.96
N GLY A 31 -1.05 16.38 -30.85
CA GLY A 31 -0.76 17.81 -30.85
C GLY A 31 0.66 18.13 -31.32
N VAL A 32 1.65 17.32 -30.96
CA VAL A 32 3.03 17.48 -31.45
C VAL A 32 3.11 17.23 -32.98
N VAL A 33 2.53 16.13 -33.46
CA VAL A 33 2.55 15.78 -34.90
C VAL A 33 1.84 16.83 -35.77
N THR A 34 0.82 17.47 -35.21
CA THR A 34 0.02 18.51 -35.91
C THR A 34 0.43 19.94 -35.58
N VAL A 35 1.47 20.14 -34.75
CA VAL A 35 1.93 21.45 -34.26
C VAL A 35 0.78 22.27 -33.62
N SER A 36 -0.12 21.59 -32.92
CA SER A 36 -1.30 22.19 -32.28
C SER A 36 -1.09 22.37 -30.78
N GLY A 37 -0.91 23.62 -30.36
CA GLY A 37 -0.82 23.97 -28.94
C GLY A 37 -2.07 23.61 -28.14
N LEU A 38 -3.25 23.68 -28.76
CA LEU A 38 -4.52 23.30 -28.11
C LEU A 38 -4.57 21.80 -27.78
N LEU A 39 -4.11 20.93 -28.69
CA LEU A 39 -4.08 19.49 -28.45
C LEU A 39 -3.03 19.14 -27.39
N ILE A 40 -1.88 19.80 -27.39
CA ILE A 40 -0.85 19.62 -26.35
C ILE A 40 -1.42 20.02 -24.99
N ALA A 41 -2.02 21.20 -24.87
CA ALA A 41 -2.64 21.67 -23.63
C ALA A 41 -3.78 20.74 -23.17
N GLY A 42 -4.61 20.26 -24.10
CA GLY A 42 -5.67 19.29 -23.82
C GLY A 42 -5.13 17.97 -23.28
N GLY A 43 -4.07 17.42 -23.88
CA GLY A 43 -3.43 16.19 -23.40
C GLY A 43 -2.82 16.34 -22.00
N ILE A 44 -2.17 17.48 -21.72
CA ILE A 44 -1.66 17.82 -20.38
C ILE A 44 -2.82 17.92 -19.38
N ALA A 45 -3.92 18.59 -19.73
CA ALA A 45 -5.09 18.70 -18.88
C ALA A 45 -5.68 17.32 -18.52
N ILE A 46 -5.75 16.40 -19.49
CA ILE A 46 -6.16 15.01 -19.23
C ILE A 46 -5.19 14.31 -18.27
N GLY A 47 -3.88 14.57 -18.38
CA GLY A 47 -2.88 14.08 -17.43
C GLY A 47 -3.11 14.57 -15.99
N VAL A 48 -3.46 15.84 -15.82
CA VAL A 48 -3.83 16.40 -14.51
C VAL A 48 -5.09 15.71 -13.97
N VAL A 49 -6.10 15.48 -14.83
CA VAL A 49 -7.31 14.74 -14.44
C VAL A 49 -6.95 13.31 -14.00
N SER A 50 -6.08 12.60 -14.71
CA SER A 50 -5.59 11.29 -14.31
C SER A 50 -4.97 11.31 -12.92
N LEU A 51 -4.10 12.28 -12.64
CA LEU A 51 -3.47 12.45 -11.34
C LEU A 51 -4.51 12.63 -10.22
N LEU A 52 -5.49 13.52 -10.44
CA LEU A 52 -6.56 13.79 -9.46
C LEU A 52 -7.46 12.57 -9.23
N VAL A 53 -7.86 11.86 -10.28
CA VAL A 53 -8.68 10.65 -10.19
C VAL A 53 -7.93 9.56 -9.44
N THR A 54 -6.66 9.33 -9.80
CA THR A 54 -5.80 8.34 -9.14
C THR A 54 -5.65 8.65 -7.65
N TRP A 55 -5.42 9.92 -7.33
CA TRP A 55 -5.31 10.39 -5.95
C TRP A 55 -6.62 10.20 -5.18
N ALA A 56 -7.76 10.59 -5.74
CA ALA A 56 -9.07 10.39 -5.11
C ALA A 56 -9.38 8.91 -4.86
N LEU A 57 -9.09 8.04 -5.83
CA LEU A 57 -9.24 6.59 -5.69
C LEU A 57 -8.32 6.02 -4.61
N HIS A 58 -7.06 6.49 -4.56
CA HIS A 58 -6.13 6.12 -3.51
C HIS A 58 -6.65 6.50 -2.12
N LEU A 59 -7.12 7.74 -1.95
CA LEU A 59 -7.75 8.20 -0.70
C LEU A 59 -9.03 7.45 -0.36
N ALA A 60 -9.75 6.94 -1.35
CA ALA A 60 -10.91 6.10 -1.15
C ALA A 60 -10.53 4.64 -0.81
N GLY A 61 -9.25 4.27 -0.76
CA GLY A 61 -8.77 2.92 -0.42
C GLY A 61 -8.69 1.96 -1.60
N TRP A 62 -8.82 2.46 -2.84
CA TRP A 62 -8.63 1.69 -4.07
C TRP A 62 -7.18 1.69 -4.56
N GLY A 63 -6.29 2.35 -3.82
CA GLY A 63 -4.85 2.28 -3.99
C GLY A 63 -4.21 1.39 -2.92
N LYS A 64 -2.88 1.23 -3.00
CA LYS A 64 -2.10 0.55 -1.96
C LYS A 64 -1.32 1.58 -1.15
N GLY A 65 -1.47 1.51 0.17
CA GLY A 65 -0.59 2.18 1.09
C GLY A 65 0.83 1.61 1.03
N PRO A 66 1.85 2.39 1.41
CA PRO A 66 3.17 1.85 1.71
C PRO A 66 3.12 0.79 2.81
N GLY A 67 4.08 -0.13 2.81
CA GLY A 67 4.17 -1.23 3.78
C GLY A 67 3.69 -2.59 3.28
N LEU A 68 3.86 -3.61 4.14
CA LEU A 68 3.50 -5.00 3.87
C LEU A 68 2.06 -5.23 4.35
N ARG A 69 1.18 -5.73 3.48
CA ARG A 69 -0.18 -6.14 3.85
C ARG A 69 -0.28 -7.64 4.13
N PRO A 70 -1.28 -8.05 4.94
CA PRO A 70 -1.75 -9.43 4.96
C PRO A 70 -2.06 -9.94 3.54
N ARG A 71 -1.81 -11.22 3.27
CA ARG A 71 -1.91 -11.80 1.91
C ARG A 71 -3.33 -11.75 1.34
N ASP A 72 -4.33 -11.85 2.19
CA ASP A 72 -5.75 -11.72 1.87
C ASP A 72 -6.11 -10.32 1.34
N GLU A 73 -5.31 -9.29 1.66
CA GLU A 73 -5.53 -7.91 1.21
C GLU A 73 -4.67 -7.52 -0.01
N TRP A 74 -3.99 -8.47 -0.64
CA TRP A 74 -3.16 -8.22 -1.83
C TRP A 74 -3.99 -8.05 -3.10
N GLY A 75 -5.20 -8.62 -3.13
CA GLY A 75 -6.06 -8.54 -4.31
C GLY A 75 -6.33 -7.10 -4.74
N TRP A 76 -6.12 -6.79 -6.01
CA TRP A 76 -6.33 -5.45 -6.58
C TRP A 76 -7.75 -4.88 -6.41
N ARG A 77 -8.74 -5.75 -6.17
CA ARG A 77 -10.15 -5.43 -5.93
C ARG A 77 -10.52 -5.33 -4.45
N VAL A 78 -9.59 -5.64 -3.55
CA VAL A 78 -9.78 -5.51 -2.11
C VAL A 78 -9.52 -4.06 -1.73
N ARG A 79 -10.52 -3.45 -1.10
CA ARG A 79 -10.44 -2.06 -0.64
C ARG A 79 -9.64 -2.01 0.66
N ASP A 80 -8.72 -1.06 0.73
CA ASP A 80 -7.97 -0.75 1.94
C ASP A 80 -8.88 -0.14 3.00
N SER A 81 -9.05 -0.85 4.12
CA SER A 81 -9.85 -0.43 5.26
C SER A 81 -9.16 0.64 6.11
N ALA A 82 -7.83 0.76 6.04
CA ALA A 82 -7.03 1.75 6.77
C ALA A 82 -6.97 3.12 6.07
N ALA A 83 -7.36 3.19 4.78
CA ALA A 83 -7.32 4.41 3.97
C ALA A 83 -8.04 5.65 4.55
N PRO A 84 -9.16 5.54 5.31
CA PRO A 84 -9.77 6.69 5.97
C PRO A 84 -8.87 7.33 7.03
N GLY A 85 -8.06 6.54 7.75
CA GLY A 85 -7.08 7.05 8.72
C GLY A 85 -5.82 7.63 8.06
N GLY A 86 -5.54 7.20 6.83
CA GLY A 86 -4.35 7.56 6.07
C GLY A 86 -3.10 6.85 6.56
N HIS A 87 -2.14 6.70 5.65
CA HIS A 87 -0.83 6.10 5.93
C HIS A 87 0.17 7.21 6.25
N GLU A 88 0.95 7.02 7.31
CA GLU A 88 1.87 8.05 7.85
C GLU A 88 2.98 8.39 6.86
N GLU A 89 3.49 7.39 6.17
CA GLU A 89 4.58 7.45 5.21
C GLU A 89 4.10 7.65 3.76
N CYS A 90 2.80 7.79 3.54
CA CYS A 90 2.24 8.12 2.22
C CYS A 90 2.11 9.64 2.02
N LEU A 91 2.89 10.19 1.09
CA LEU A 91 2.77 11.59 0.67
C LEU A 91 1.35 11.92 0.18
N GLY A 92 0.70 11.02 -0.57
CA GLY A 92 -0.66 11.23 -1.07
C GLY A 92 -1.70 11.39 0.04
N CYS A 93 -1.62 10.56 1.09
CA CYS A 93 -2.46 10.70 2.28
C CYS A 93 -2.12 11.98 3.07
N ARG A 94 -0.83 12.32 3.19
CA ARG A 94 -0.36 13.50 3.91
C ARG A 94 -0.81 14.81 3.25
N LEU A 95 -0.75 14.89 1.92
CA LEU A 95 -1.28 16.02 1.14
C LEU A 95 -2.79 16.19 1.34
N ALA A 96 -3.51 15.12 1.68
CA ALA A 96 -4.93 15.16 2.07
C ALA A 96 -5.16 15.43 3.56
N GLY A 97 -4.11 15.74 4.34
CA GLY A 97 -4.20 15.98 5.78
C GLY A 97 -4.38 14.72 6.63
N ARG A 98 -4.26 13.52 6.05
CA ARG A 98 -4.42 12.22 6.74
C ARG A 98 -3.08 11.66 7.23
N GLY A 99 -3.11 10.65 8.10
CA GLY A 99 -1.90 10.02 8.65
C GLY A 99 -1.23 10.79 9.79
N ARG A 100 -1.78 11.94 10.22
CA ARG A 100 -1.32 12.68 11.41
C ARG A 100 -2.11 12.23 12.62
N ARG A 101 -1.68 11.15 13.28
CA ARG A 101 -2.11 10.92 14.67
C ARG A 101 -1.32 11.88 15.56
N GLY A 102 -2.01 12.81 16.22
CA GLY A 102 -1.46 13.50 17.39
C GLY A 102 -1.11 12.47 18.49
N PRO A 103 -0.32 12.84 19.51
CA PRO A 103 0.12 11.93 20.57
C PRO A 103 -1.11 11.49 21.38
N GLY A 104 -1.71 10.38 21.01
CA GLY A 104 -3.03 10.05 21.55
C GLY A 104 -3.62 8.78 20.97
N ARG A 105 -2.80 7.73 20.81
CA ARG A 105 -3.27 6.33 20.83
C ARG A 105 -2.13 5.33 20.99
N SER A 106 -1.26 5.55 21.97
CA SER A 106 -0.62 4.45 22.68
C SER A 106 -1.68 3.87 23.62
N ALA A 107 -2.70 3.23 23.05
CA ALA A 107 -3.57 2.35 23.81
C ALA A 107 -2.75 1.08 24.05
N ASP A 108 -1.93 1.14 25.10
CA ASP A 108 -1.89 0.13 26.15
C ASP A 108 -2.12 -1.30 25.65
N LEU A 109 -1.14 -1.85 24.91
CA LEU A 109 -0.86 -3.27 25.02
C LEU A 109 0.09 -3.43 26.20
N ALA A 110 -0.45 -3.27 27.40
CA ALA A 110 0.09 -3.89 28.58
C ALA A 110 0.21 -5.40 28.28
N MET A 111 1.43 -5.84 28.01
CA MET A 111 1.77 -7.26 28.04
C MET A 111 1.49 -7.77 29.46
N PRO A 112 0.58 -8.74 29.67
CA PRO A 112 0.53 -9.41 30.94
C PRO A 112 1.80 -10.25 31.08
N ALA A 113 2.74 -9.76 31.87
CA ALA A 113 3.77 -10.58 32.47
C ALA A 113 3.10 -11.55 33.46
N GLN A 114 3.10 -12.85 33.15
CA GLN A 114 2.79 -13.93 34.08
C GLN A 114 3.31 -15.25 33.45
N ARG A 115 4.14 -16.09 34.07
CA ARG A 115 4.77 -16.19 35.40
C ARG A 115 5.92 -17.21 35.28
N ASP A 116 6.94 -17.05 36.12
CA ASP A 116 7.95 -18.06 36.43
C ASP A 116 7.35 -19.34 37.04
N GLY A 117 8.05 -20.47 36.84
CA GLY A 117 7.86 -21.78 37.49
C GLY A 117 7.30 -22.84 36.53
N GLU A 118 7.95 -23.96 36.24
CA GLU A 118 8.57 -24.87 37.20
C GLU A 118 9.56 -25.88 36.54
N GLN A 119 10.70 -26.06 37.22
CA GLN A 119 11.54 -27.26 37.36
C GLN A 119 12.27 -27.91 36.15
N GLU A 120 13.54 -27.53 36.06
CA GLU A 120 14.70 -28.42 36.24
C GLU A 120 14.37 -29.86 36.69
N THR A 121 14.57 -30.82 35.78
CA THR A 121 15.12 -32.13 36.13
C THR A 121 16.24 -32.47 35.15
N ALA A 122 17.44 -31.97 35.46
CA ALA A 122 18.68 -32.61 35.03
C ALA A 122 19.11 -33.56 36.15
N ALA A 123 18.96 -34.88 35.94
CA ALA A 123 19.89 -35.92 36.42
C ALA A 123 19.32 -37.32 36.19
N ALA A 124 19.91 -38.07 35.26
CA ALA A 124 20.54 -39.37 35.57
C ALA A 124 21.23 -39.91 34.30
N VAL A 125 22.52 -39.63 34.20
CA VAL A 125 23.47 -40.50 33.50
C VAL A 125 23.60 -41.77 34.35
N GLY A 126 23.43 -42.93 33.74
CA GLY A 126 23.68 -44.24 34.34
C GLY A 126 23.78 -45.31 33.27
N ALA A 127 25.01 -45.64 32.89
CA ALA A 127 25.37 -46.85 32.15
C ALA A 127 24.96 -48.09 32.93
N ASP A 128 24.56 -49.20 32.27
CA ASP A 128 25.32 -50.46 32.23
C ASP A 128 24.59 -51.55 31.41
N SER A 129 25.33 -52.63 31.19
CA SER A 129 25.30 -53.68 30.18
C SER A 129 24.30 -54.83 30.41
N ALA A 130 24.18 -55.65 29.36
CA ALA A 130 23.79 -57.07 29.32
C ALA A 130 22.29 -57.46 29.37
N ARG A 131 21.79 -58.01 28.26
CA ARG A 131 21.50 -59.45 28.08
C ARG A 131 21.18 -59.78 26.63
#